data_AF-A0A1V6I2J1-F1
#
_entry.id   AF-A0A1V6I2J1-F1
#
_cell.length_a   1.000
_cell.length_b   1.000
_cell.length_c   1.000
_cell.angle_alpha   90.00
_cell.angle_beta   90.00
_cell.angle_gamma   90.00
#
_symmetry.space_group_name_H-M   'P 1'
#
loop_
_entity.id
_entity.type
_entity.pdbx_description
1 polymer ?
#
loop_
_entity_poly.entity_id
_entity_poly.type
_entity_poly.pdbx_seq_one_letter_code
_entity_poly.pdbx_strand_id
1 'polypeptide(L)'
;MSLTKKHTEYINWVNELKTLIQRTQIKASISVNRELMSLYWTIGKSISEKVNTANWGSSVVEELSKDLKEEFPNQKGFSRSNLFSMKKWFEFYSQSEIDIEKIQQLVGQIPWGHNVVIISKSKNH
;
A
#
# COMPACT_ATOMS: atom_id res chain seq x y z
N MET A 1 -52.53 -6.65 -8.39
CA MET A 1 -51.71 -7.45 -7.45
C MET A 1 -50.47 -8.10 -8.11
N SER A 2 -50.49 -8.46 -9.41
CA SER A 2 -49.35 -9.11 -10.10
C SER A 2 -48.18 -8.15 -10.49
N LEU A 3 -48.49 -6.91 -10.88
CA LEU A 3 -47.46 -5.92 -11.30
C LEU A 3 -46.59 -5.43 -10.13
N THR A 4 -47.19 -5.25 -8.95
CA THR A 4 -46.51 -4.80 -7.73
C THR A 4 -45.48 -5.82 -7.25
N LYS A 5 -45.78 -7.13 -7.40
CA LYS A 5 -44.87 -8.22 -7.04
C LYS A 5 -43.61 -8.23 -7.93
N LYS A 6 -43.80 -8.12 -9.25
CA LYS A 6 -42.68 -8.05 -10.21
C LYS A 6 -41.76 -6.84 -9.96
N HIS A 7 -42.34 -5.70 -9.61
CA HIS A 7 -41.57 -4.49 -9.29
C HIS A 7 -40.73 -4.67 -8.01
N THR A 8 -41.30 -5.27 -6.97
CA THR A 8 -40.55 -5.58 -5.73
C THR A 8 -39.44 -6.60 -5.97
N GLU A 9 -39.69 -7.65 -6.76
CA GLU A 9 -38.69 -8.65 -7.14
C GLU A 9 -37.51 -8.00 -7.89
N TYR A 10 -37.80 -7.11 -8.84
CA TYR A 10 -36.77 -6.36 -9.56
C TYR A 10 -35.92 -5.47 -8.63
N ILE A 11 -36.55 -4.72 -7.71
CA ILE A 11 -35.82 -3.88 -6.76
C ILE A 11 -34.90 -4.72 -5.86
N ASN A 12 -35.40 -5.85 -5.36
CA ASN A 12 -34.62 -6.76 -4.53
C ASN A 12 -33.40 -7.29 -5.29
N TRP A 13 -33.61 -7.75 -6.53
CA TRP A 13 -32.54 -8.22 -7.40
C TRP A 13 -31.48 -7.14 -7.66
N VAL A 14 -31.89 -5.89 -7.93
CA VAL A 14 -30.97 -4.77 -8.10
C VAL A 14 -30.16 -4.49 -6.82
N ASN A 15 -30.78 -4.59 -5.65
CA ASN A 15 -30.09 -4.39 -4.37
C ASN A 15 -29.09 -5.51 -4.06
N GLU A 16 -29.42 -6.75 -4.42
CA GLU A 16 -28.50 -7.89 -4.34
C GLU A 16 -27.28 -7.67 -5.24
N LEU A 17 -27.49 -7.25 -6.49
CA LEU A 17 -26.40 -6.94 -7.41
C LEU A 17 -25.51 -5.79 -6.92
N LYS A 18 -26.11 -4.70 -6.40
CA LYS A 18 -25.35 -3.59 -5.79
C LYS A 18 -24.48 -4.09 -4.64
N THR A 19 -25.02 -4.93 -3.78
CA THR A 19 -24.31 -5.51 -2.64
C THR A 19 -23.14 -6.39 -3.12
N LEU A 20 -23.36 -7.23 -4.13
CA LEU A 20 -22.32 -8.07 -4.72
C LEU A 20 -21.19 -7.23 -5.33
N ILE A 21 -21.53 -6.19 -6.10
CA ILE A 21 -20.56 -5.28 -6.72
C ILE A 21 -19.70 -4.61 -5.64
N GLN A 22 -20.32 -4.02 -4.61
CA GLN A 22 -19.59 -3.37 -3.53
C GLN A 22 -18.65 -4.33 -2.79
N ARG A 23 -19.14 -5.53 -2.44
CA ARG A 23 -18.31 -6.56 -1.80
C ARG A 23 -17.12 -6.96 -2.66
N THR A 24 -17.32 -7.06 -3.98
CA THR A 24 -16.27 -7.44 -4.92
C THR A 24 -15.22 -6.33 -5.07
N GLN A 25 -15.66 -5.07 -5.17
CA GLN A 25 -14.77 -3.91 -5.22
C GLN A 25 -13.93 -3.74 -3.95
N ILE A 26 -14.51 -4.00 -2.78
CA ILE A 26 -13.76 -4.00 -1.51
C ILE A 26 -12.69 -5.08 -1.52
N LYS A 27 -13.04 -6.32 -1.91
CA LYS A 27 -12.06 -7.43 -2.01
C LYS A 27 -10.92 -7.10 -2.98
N ALA A 28 -11.24 -6.55 -4.15
CA ALA A 28 -10.25 -6.12 -5.13
C ALA A 28 -9.32 -5.05 -4.55
N SER A 29 -9.88 -4.03 -3.90
CA SER A 29 -9.11 -2.96 -3.25
C SER A 29 -8.16 -3.49 -2.18
N ILE A 30 -8.60 -4.44 -1.35
CA ILE A 30 -7.76 -5.08 -0.31
C ILE A 30 -6.62 -5.85 -0.96
N SER A 31 -6.90 -6.62 -2.03
CA SER A 31 -5.87 -7.37 -2.75
C SER A 31 -4.82 -6.44 -3.36
N VAL A 32 -5.26 -5.36 -4.01
CA VAL A 32 -4.37 -4.34 -4.58
C VAL A 32 -3.54 -3.66 -3.49
N ASN A 33 -4.13 -3.34 -2.33
CA ASN A 33 -3.37 -2.75 -1.23
C ASN A 33 -2.27 -3.69 -0.73
N ARG A 34 -2.55 -4.99 -0.60
CA ARG A 34 -1.54 -5.98 -0.17
C ARG A 34 -0.35 -6.03 -1.13
N GLU A 35 -0.61 -6.11 -2.43
CA GLU A 35 0.45 -6.12 -3.44
C GLU A 35 1.25 -4.81 -3.42
N LEU A 36 0.57 -3.67 -3.28
CA LEU A 36 1.23 -2.37 -3.20
C LEU A 36 2.12 -2.24 -1.97
N MET A 37 1.67 -2.74 -0.82
CA MET A 37 2.47 -2.75 0.42
C MET A 37 3.66 -3.69 0.33
N SER A 38 3.52 -4.85 -0.32
CA SER A 38 4.65 -5.76 -0.61
C SER A 38 5.70 -5.10 -1.51
N LEU A 39 5.26 -4.40 -2.57
CA LEU A 39 6.14 -3.63 -3.44
C LEU A 39 6.89 -2.54 -2.64
N TYR A 40 6.16 -1.75 -1.85
CA TYR A 40 6.75 -0.67 -1.06
C TYR A 40 7.71 -1.19 0.00
N TRP A 41 7.47 -2.37 0.54
CA TRP A 41 8.38 -3.02 1.50
C TRP A 41 9.69 -3.37 0.82
N THR A 42 9.59 -3.99 -0.36
CA THR A 42 10.74 -4.40 -1.16
C THR A 42 11.58 -3.20 -1.60
N ILE A 43 10.93 -2.13 -2.05
CA ILE A 43 11.61 -0.87 -2.41
C ILE A 43 12.29 -0.26 -1.16
N GLY A 44 11.57 -0.19 -0.04
CA GLY A 44 12.11 0.35 1.22
C GLY A 44 13.35 -0.39 1.70
N LYS A 45 13.30 -1.73 1.66
CA LYS A 45 14.44 -2.62 1.95
C LYS A 45 15.62 -2.35 1.02
N SER A 46 15.37 -2.34 -0.29
CA SER A 46 16.41 -2.12 -1.30
C SER A 46 17.11 -0.76 -1.12
N ILE A 47 16.34 0.30 -0.87
CA ILE A 47 16.91 1.63 -0.59
C ILE A 47 17.73 1.61 0.70
N SER A 48 17.20 1.02 1.78
CA SER A 48 17.92 0.93 3.06
C SER A 48 19.26 0.21 2.90
N GLU A 49 19.27 -0.94 2.22
CA GLU A 49 20.48 -1.70 1.94
C GLU A 49 21.48 -0.88 1.11
N LYS A 50 21.06 -0.25 0.01
CA LYS A 50 21.98 0.54 -0.83
C LYS A 50 22.57 1.74 -0.10
N VAL A 51 21.77 2.46 0.68
CA VAL A 51 22.23 3.61 1.46
C VAL A 51 23.19 3.18 2.58
N ASN A 52 22.86 2.11 3.31
CA ASN A 52 23.62 1.71 4.50
C ASN A 52 24.85 0.83 4.18
N THR A 53 24.80 0.00 3.14
CA THR A 53 25.87 -0.99 2.83
C THR A 53 26.78 -0.58 1.68
N ALA A 54 26.27 0.15 0.69
CA ALA A 54 27.03 0.52 -0.50
C ALA A 54 27.65 1.93 -0.41
N ASN A 55 27.50 2.62 0.73
CA ASN A 55 27.92 4.00 0.95
C ASN A 55 27.31 5.00 -0.06
N TRP A 56 26.13 4.66 -0.60
CA TRP A 56 25.41 5.52 -1.53
C TRP A 56 24.74 6.64 -0.72
N GLY A 57 25.12 7.89 -0.99
CA GLY A 57 24.56 9.05 -0.32
C GLY A 57 23.05 9.23 -0.59
N SER A 58 22.41 10.17 0.10
CA SER A 58 20.98 10.42 -0.05
C SER A 58 20.54 10.84 -1.47
N SER A 59 21.49 11.27 -2.31
CA SER A 59 21.27 11.61 -3.72
C SER A 59 20.79 10.41 -4.56
N VAL A 60 21.10 9.17 -4.16
CA VAL A 60 20.62 7.99 -4.90
C VAL A 60 19.10 7.87 -4.91
N VAL A 61 18.43 8.38 -3.88
CA VAL A 61 16.96 8.38 -3.80
C VAL A 61 16.36 9.43 -4.74
N GLU A 62 17.11 10.48 -5.06
CA GLU A 62 16.70 11.51 -6.03
C GLU A 62 16.78 10.96 -7.45
N GLU A 63 17.90 10.32 -7.79
CA GLU A 63 18.10 9.64 -9.08
C GLU A 63 17.05 8.54 -9.27
N LEU A 64 16.87 7.65 -8.29
CA LEU A 64 15.85 6.60 -8.34
C LEU A 64 14.43 7.18 -8.52
N SER A 65 14.10 8.29 -7.86
CA SER A 65 12.79 8.93 -8.04
C SER A 65 12.60 9.44 -9.46
N LYS A 66 13.64 9.97 -10.09
CA LYS A 66 13.60 10.45 -11.47
C LYS A 66 13.40 9.27 -12.41
N ASP A 67 14.26 8.26 -12.32
CA ASP A 67 14.24 7.09 -13.20
C ASP A 67 12.89 6.35 -13.15
N LEU A 68 12.36 6.12 -11.94
CA LEU A 68 11.06 5.44 -11.78
C LEU A 68 9.89 6.28 -12.28
N LYS A 69 9.95 7.61 -12.23
CA LYS A 69 8.89 8.47 -12.78
C LYS A 69 8.96 8.54 -14.30
N GLU A 70 10.15 8.49 -14.88
CA GLU A 70 10.34 8.44 -16.33
C GLU A 70 9.83 7.12 -16.89
N GLU A 71 10.12 5.99 -16.23
CA GLU A 71 9.64 4.67 -16.64
C GLU A 71 8.14 4.47 -16.38
N PHE A 72 7.61 5.01 -15.27
CA PHE A 72 6.21 4.82 -14.86
C PHE A 72 5.45 6.17 -14.71
N PRO A 73 5.28 6.95 -15.78
CA PRO A 73 4.77 8.33 -15.70
C PRO A 73 3.32 8.44 -15.20
N ASN A 74 2.52 7.39 -15.41
CA ASN A 74 1.13 7.34 -14.97
C ASN A 74 0.95 6.76 -13.56
N GLN A 75 2.02 6.26 -12.94
CA GLN A 75 1.95 5.69 -11.60
C GLN A 75 2.32 6.73 -10.54
N LYS A 76 1.50 6.78 -9.49
CA LYS A 76 1.78 7.61 -8.31
C LYS A 76 2.61 6.81 -7.30
N GLY A 77 3.33 7.52 -6.44
CA GLY A 77 4.05 6.90 -5.32
C GLY A 77 5.57 6.82 -5.49
N PHE A 78 6.14 7.19 -6.64
CA PHE A 78 7.60 7.21 -6.85
C PHE A 78 8.23 8.59 -6.71
N SER A 79 7.59 9.50 -5.97
CA SER A 79 8.24 10.74 -5.54
C SER A 79 9.32 10.46 -4.51
N ARG A 80 10.42 11.24 -4.55
CA ARG A 80 11.51 11.23 -3.57
C ARG A 80 11.03 11.10 -2.12
N SER A 81 10.07 11.95 -1.69
CA SER A 81 9.52 11.91 -0.34
C SER A 81 8.88 10.57 0.00
N ASN A 82 8.11 10.01 -0.93
CA ASN A 82 7.47 8.70 -0.74
C ASN A 82 8.48 7.55 -0.71
N LEU A 83 9.53 7.58 -1.53
CA LEU A 83 10.63 6.61 -1.47
C LEU A 83 11.36 6.66 -0.11
N PHE A 84 11.60 7.86 0.44
CA PHE A 84 12.10 7.99 1.81
C PHE A 84 11.13 7.43 2.84
N SER A 85 9.82 7.64 2.68
CA SER A 85 8.82 7.02 3.56
C SER A 85 8.85 5.50 3.47
N MET A 86 9.02 4.91 2.28
CA MET A 86 9.17 3.46 2.12
C MET A 86 10.42 2.93 2.84
N LYS A 87 11.56 3.60 2.70
CA LYS A 87 12.80 3.27 3.44
C LYS A 87 12.56 3.30 4.94
N LYS A 88 12.01 4.40 5.46
CA LYS A 88 11.73 4.56 6.89
C LYS A 88 10.73 3.52 7.40
N TRP A 89 9.71 3.21 6.60
CA TRP A 89 8.71 2.21 6.94
C TRP A 89 9.33 0.82 7.09
N PHE A 90 10.15 0.40 6.13
CA PHE A 90 10.93 -0.83 6.25
C PHE A 90 11.82 -0.81 7.50
N GLU A 91 12.63 0.24 7.69
CA GLU A 91 13.55 0.34 8.81
C GLU A 91 12.83 0.26 10.16
N PHE A 92 11.73 1.01 10.32
CA PHE A 92 10.92 1.04 11.54
C PHE A 92 10.40 -0.35 11.94
N TYR A 93 9.89 -1.11 10.97
CA TYR A 93 9.29 -2.42 11.24
C TYR A 93 10.31 -3.57 11.26
N SER A 94 11.42 -3.44 10.53
CA SER A 94 12.50 -4.44 10.49
C SER A 94 13.29 -4.55 11.79
N GLN A 95 13.20 -3.56 12.67
CA GLN A 95 13.89 -3.54 13.97
C GLN A 95 13.18 -4.34 15.06
N SER A 96 11.98 -4.86 14.81
CA SER A 96 11.23 -5.59 15.83
C SER A 96 11.71 -7.04 15.98
N GLU A 97 11.60 -7.60 17.18
CA GLU A 97 11.86 -9.03 17.46
C GLU A 97 10.78 -9.97 16.88
N ILE A 98 9.76 -9.41 16.23
CA ILE A 98 8.66 -10.17 15.62
C ILE A 98 9.09 -10.67 14.25
N ASP A 99 8.61 -11.87 13.89
CA ASP A 99 8.76 -12.46 12.56
C ASP A 99 8.34 -11.47 11.44
N ILE A 100 9.28 -11.17 10.54
CA ILE A 100 9.12 -10.21 9.44
C ILE A 100 7.93 -10.56 8.55
N GLU A 101 7.67 -11.85 8.30
CA GLU A 101 6.55 -12.27 7.45
C GLU A 101 5.20 -11.91 8.09
N LYS A 102 5.09 -12.10 9.41
CA LYS A 102 3.90 -11.70 10.16
C LYS A 102 3.72 -10.19 10.17
N ILE A 103 4.80 -9.43 10.32
CA ILE A 103 4.73 -7.97 10.28
C ILE A 103 4.22 -7.53 8.92
N GLN A 104 4.84 -8.00 7.82
CA GLN A 104 4.42 -7.66 6.46
C GLN A 104 2.93 -7.97 6.22
N GLN A 105 2.45 -9.12 6.70
CA GLN A 105 1.04 -9.48 6.60
C GLN A 105 0.12 -8.50 7.36
N LEU A 106 0.54 -8.02 8.53
CA LEU A 106 -0.23 -7.08 9.34
C LEU A 106 -0.21 -5.67 8.74
N VAL A 107 0.98 -5.13 8.48
CA VAL A 107 1.12 -3.75 7.93
C VAL A 107 0.62 -3.64 6.50
N GLY A 108 0.60 -4.76 5.75
CA GLY A 108 0.04 -4.87 4.41
C GLY A 108 -1.50 -4.75 4.34
N GLN A 109 -2.18 -4.87 5.47
CA GLN A 109 -3.64 -4.65 5.58
C GLN A 109 -3.99 -3.19 5.88
N ILE A 110 -2.99 -2.36 6.20
CA ILE A 110 -3.16 -0.96 6.54
C ILE A 110 -2.96 -0.13 5.26
N PRO A 111 -3.85 0.85 4.98
CA PRO A 111 -3.64 1.78 3.86
C PRO A 111 -2.31 2.54 4.00
N TRP A 112 -1.61 2.76 2.88
CA TRP A 112 -0.29 3.40 2.86
C TRP A 112 -0.21 4.71 3.65
N GLY A 113 -1.19 5.61 3.49
CA GLY A 113 -1.22 6.89 4.20
C GLY A 113 -1.24 6.72 5.72
N HIS A 114 -1.94 5.70 6.22
CA HIS A 114 -1.95 5.40 7.66
C HIS A 114 -0.61 4.84 8.12
N ASN A 115 0.03 3.95 7.34
CA ASN A 115 1.39 3.50 7.60
C ASN A 115 2.37 4.68 7.74
N VAL A 116 2.31 5.65 6.82
CA VAL A 116 3.14 6.88 6.87
C VAL A 116 2.85 7.70 8.13
N VAL A 117 1.58 7.86 8.52
CA VAL A 117 1.23 8.58 9.74
C VAL A 117 1.76 7.87 10.98
N ILE A 118 1.61 6.54 11.07
CA ILE A 118 2.10 5.74 12.20
C ILE A 118 3.61 5.95 12.37
N ILE A 119 4.40 5.71 11.32
CA ILE A 119 5.87 5.86 11.41
C ILE A 119 6.29 7.30 11.71
N SER A 120 5.53 8.31 11.26
CA SER A 120 5.87 9.72 11.50
C SER A 120 5.57 10.18 12.93
N LYS A 121 4.61 9.52 13.61
CA LYS A 121 4.14 9.90 14.95
C LYS A 121 4.64 9.00 16.06
N SER A 122 5.09 7.78 15.73
CA SER A 122 5.77 6.91 16.68
C SER A 122 7.08 7.58 17.12
N LYS A 123 7.24 7.77 18.43
CA LYS A 123 8.54 8.17 18.99
C LYS A 123 9.48 6.98 18.79
N ASN A 124 10.67 7.21 18.23
CA ASN A 124 11.73 6.21 18.25
C ASN A 124 11.90 5.77 19.71
N HIS A 125 11.65 4.48 19.97
CA HIS A 125 11.99 3.87 21.25
C HIS A 125 13.47 3.51 21.26
#